data_AF-A0AA42I4Q0-F1
#
_entry.id   AF-A0AA42I4Q0-F1
#
_cell.length_a   1.000
_cell.length_b   1.000
_cell.length_c   1.000
_cell.angle_alpha   90.00
_cell.angle_beta   90.00
_cell.angle_gamma   90.00
#
_symmetry.space_group_name_H-M   'P 1'
#
loop_
_entity.id
_entity.type
_entity.pdbx_description
1 polymer ?
#
loop_
_entity_poly.entity_id
_entity_poly.type
_entity_poly.pdbx_seq_one_letter_code
_entity_poly.pdbx_strand_id
1 'polypeptide(L)'
;MADMNCNNDIQHWAQALLTEESTPKLLFLVPQPLDPEIFPPEVVPATLANLFHYLIRNEKGQCEARLVPVIHSLFKHYPDAQQKLVQRILQSSSSMRLQHIGPQLFSISHLLDQQTHCWLIQQTLSLMFFRQWSDEQVRDVLKHLSQALQIDSAHMQRIIAGMKDIH
;
A
#
# COMPACT_ATOMS: atom_id res chain seq x y z
N MET A 1 -11.86 28.64 -3.26
CA MET A 1 -11.13 28.27 -4.50
C MET A 1 -9.79 27.65 -4.11
N ALA A 2 -9.80 26.40 -3.62
CA ALA A 2 -8.59 25.74 -3.08
C ALA A 2 -8.52 24.24 -3.46
N ASP A 3 -9.13 23.85 -4.58
CA ASP A 3 -9.23 22.44 -5.01
C ASP A 3 -8.27 22.05 -6.15
N MET A 4 -7.38 22.94 -6.60
CA MET A 4 -6.48 22.65 -7.72
C MET A 4 -5.05 22.28 -7.33
N ASN A 5 -4.65 22.43 -6.06
CA ASN A 5 -3.24 22.22 -5.66
C ASN A 5 -2.95 20.81 -5.12
N CYS A 6 -3.91 20.17 -4.44
CA CYS A 6 -3.75 18.80 -3.92
C CYS A 6 -3.50 17.77 -5.05
N ASN A 7 -3.93 18.10 -6.27
CA ASN A 7 -3.82 17.23 -7.44
C ASN A 7 -2.38 17.16 -7.99
N ASN A 8 -1.61 18.24 -7.81
CA ASN A 8 -0.22 18.32 -8.27
C ASN A 8 0.74 17.56 -7.34
N ASP A 9 0.47 17.51 -6.04
CA ASP A 9 1.44 16.99 -5.06
C ASP A 9 1.50 15.46 -5.04
N ILE A 10 0.36 14.78 -5.17
CA ILE A 10 0.32 13.31 -5.26
C ILE A 10 0.75 12.86 -6.67
N GLN A 11 0.50 13.66 -7.71
CA GLN A 11 1.12 13.46 -9.01
C GLN A 11 2.64 13.60 -8.91
N HIS A 12 3.16 14.65 -8.29
CA HIS A 12 4.58 14.84 -8.03
C HIS A 12 5.17 13.71 -7.20
N TRP A 13 4.44 13.15 -6.23
CA TRP A 13 4.89 12.01 -5.44
C TRP A 13 4.95 10.72 -6.26
N ALA A 14 3.89 10.40 -7.01
CA ALA A 14 3.87 9.22 -7.86
C ALA A 14 4.89 9.35 -8.99
N GLN A 15 5.15 10.58 -9.45
CA GLN A 15 6.17 10.92 -10.42
C GLN A 15 7.56 10.87 -9.80
N ALA A 16 7.77 11.32 -8.56
CA ALA A 16 9.03 11.20 -7.81
C ALA A 16 9.40 9.74 -7.52
N LEU A 17 8.42 8.89 -7.25
CA LEU A 17 8.61 7.43 -7.19
C LEU A 17 9.01 6.82 -8.55
N LEU A 18 8.59 7.45 -9.65
CA LEU A 18 8.98 7.05 -11.00
C LEU A 18 10.31 7.71 -11.44
N THR A 19 10.75 8.81 -10.80
CA THR A 19 11.92 9.61 -11.21
C THR A 19 13.11 9.59 -10.25
N GLU A 20 13.13 8.73 -9.23
CA GLU A 20 14.26 8.55 -8.29
C GLU A 20 14.80 9.83 -7.58
N GLU A 21 14.08 10.96 -7.59
CA GLU A 21 14.54 12.19 -6.94
C GLU A 21 13.97 12.37 -5.53
N SER A 22 14.88 12.62 -4.58
CA SER A 22 14.72 12.99 -3.16
C SER A 22 13.47 12.44 -2.47
N THR A 23 13.62 11.23 -1.95
CA THR A 23 12.59 10.42 -1.31
C THR A 23 12.21 10.94 0.09
N PRO A 24 10.92 11.17 0.42
CA PRO A 24 10.50 11.38 1.80
C PRO A 24 10.92 10.18 2.65
N LYS A 25 11.33 10.44 3.90
CA LYS A 25 11.99 9.49 4.84
C LYS A 25 11.20 8.20 5.16
N LEU A 26 10.02 7.97 4.60
CA LEU A 26 9.13 6.84 4.85
C LEU A 26 8.57 6.21 3.56
N LEU A 27 9.43 5.92 2.58
CA LEU A 27 9.02 5.20 1.36
C LEU A 27 9.21 3.69 1.43
N PHE A 28 9.81 3.19 2.50
CA PHE A 28 10.19 1.79 2.58
C PHE A 28 9.57 1.15 3.82
N LEU A 29 9.10 -0.08 3.64
CA LEU A 29 8.60 -0.89 4.73
C LEU A 29 9.79 -1.55 5.43
N VAL A 30 9.87 -1.35 6.75
CA VAL A 30 10.82 -2.09 7.58
C VAL A 30 10.26 -3.49 7.82
N PRO A 31 11.04 -4.57 7.65
CA PRO A 31 10.58 -5.92 7.96
C PRO A 31 10.13 -6.02 9.41
N GLN A 32 8.93 -6.58 9.62
CA GLN A 32 8.42 -6.80 10.96
C GLN A 32 9.20 -7.94 11.62
N PRO A 33 9.55 -7.81 12.90
CA PRO A 33 10.11 -8.94 13.66
C PRO A 33 9.00 -9.99 13.82
N LEU A 34 9.15 -11.11 13.11
CA LEU A 34 8.23 -12.24 13.17
C LEU A 34 8.87 -13.35 14.01
N ASP A 35 8.06 -14.00 14.84
CA ASP A 35 8.40 -15.29 15.41
C ASP A 35 8.14 -16.36 14.33
N PRO A 36 9.18 -16.99 13.75
CA PRO A 36 9.03 -17.95 12.67
C PRO A 36 8.31 -19.23 13.09
N GLU A 37 8.20 -19.52 14.39
CA GLU A 37 7.46 -20.68 14.91
C GLU A 37 5.93 -20.43 14.90
N ILE A 38 5.52 -19.16 14.92
CA ILE A 38 4.12 -18.74 14.95
C ILE A 38 3.66 -18.30 13.56
N PHE A 39 4.49 -17.54 12.85
CA PHE A 39 4.17 -16.97 11.55
C PHE A 39 5.27 -17.27 10.52
N PRO A 40 4.90 -17.75 9.32
CA PRO A 40 5.84 -17.83 8.22
C PRO A 40 6.43 -16.45 7.93
N PRO A 41 7.75 -16.33 7.68
CA PRO A 41 8.39 -15.05 7.45
C PRO A 41 7.83 -14.32 6.20
N GLU A 42 7.16 -15.05 5.31
CA GLU A 42 6.50 -14.54 4.11
C GLU A 42 5.12 -13.91 4.37
N VAL A 43 4.50 -14.12 5.54
CA VAL A 43 3.08 -13.80 5.73
C VAL A 43 2.77 -12.32 5.53
N VAL A 44 3.61 -11.43 6.07
CA VAL A 44 3.45 -9.99 5.91
C VAL A 44 3.73 -9.54 4.47
N PRO A 45 4.91 -9.82 3.87
CA PRO A 45 5.19 -9.34 2.52
C PRO A 45 4.22 -9.91 1.48
N ALA A 46 3.77 -11.16 1.63
CA ALA A 46 2.77 -11.74 0.73
C ALA A 46 1.41 -11.03 0.84
N THR A 47 0.93 -10.80 2.07
CA THR A 47 -0.36 -10.13 2.30
C THR A 47 -0.35 -8.71 1.73
N LEU A 48 0.72 -7.96 1.98
CA LEU A 48 0.85 -6.60 1.47
C LEU A 48 1.05 -6.56 -0.05
N ALA A 49 1.80 -7.50 -0.62
CA ALA A 49 1.92 -7.62 -2.07
C ALA A 49 0.58 -7.93 -2.74
N ASN A 50 -0.28 -8.76 -2.13
CA ASN A 50 -1.63 -9.03 -2.62
C ASN A 50 -2.52 -7.79 -2.58
N LEU A 51 -2.41 -6.97 -1.52
CA LEU A 51 -3.09 -5.67 -1.44
C LEU A 51 -2.62 -4.75 -2.57
N PHE A 52 -1.31 -4.55 -2.73
CA PHE A 52 -0.79 -3.68 -3.77
C PHE A 52 -1.09 -4.20 -5.18
N HIS A 53 -1.05 -5.51 -5.40
CA HIS A 53 -1.50 -6.14 -6.64
C HIS A 53 -2.95 -5.76 -6.97
N TYR A 54 -3.86 -5.89 -6.00
CA TYR A 54 -5.25 -5.48 -6.16
C TYR A 54 -5.39 -4.01 -6.58
N LEU A 55 -4.60 -3.12 -5.98
CA LEU A 55 -4.65 -1.68 -6.23
C LEU A 55 -4.15 -1.29 -7.64
N ILE A 56 -3.15 -2.00 -8.17
CA ILE A 56 -2.47 -1.61 -9.42
C ILE A 56 -2.82 -2.46 -10.63
N ARG A 57 -3.63 -3.52 -10.47
CA ARG A 57 -3.99 -4.39 -11.59
C ARG A 57 -5.06 -3.81 -12.49
N ASN A 58 -5.07 -4.27 -13.74
CA ASN A 58 -6.11 -4.01 -14.71
C ASN A 58 -7.25 -5.06 -14.61
N GLU A 59 -8.25 -4.94 -15.50
CA GLU A 59 -9.41 -5.84 -15.56
C GLU A 59 -9.04 -7.30 -15.90
N LYS A 60 -7.88 -7.53 -16.53
CA LYS A 60 -7.33 -8.87 -16.81
C LYS A 60 -6.56 -9.45 -15.60
N GLY A 61 -6.58 -8.76 -14.47
CA GLY A 61 -5.87 -9.16 -13.25
C GLY A 61 -4.36 -8.99 -13.33
N GLN A 62 -3.83 -8.26 -14.31
CA GLN A 62 -2.38 -8.04 -14.48
C GLN A 62 -1.98 -6.69 -13.89
N CYS A 63 -0.91 -6.65 -13.09
CA CYS A 63 -0.35 -5.40 -12.58
C CYS A 63 0.08 -4.47 -13.71
N GLU A 64 -0.14 -3.18 -13.52
CA GLU A 64 0.37 -2.17 -14.42
C GLU A 64 1.90 -2.10 -14.39
N ALA A 65 2.55 -2.37 -15.53
CA ALA A 65 4.00 -2.59 -15.60
C ALA A 65 4.83 -1.42 -15.04
N ARG A 66 4.39 -0.17 -15.22
CA ARG A 66 5.10 1.00 -14.67
C ARG A 66 5.06 1.10 -13.14
N LEU A 67 4.06 0.49 -12.49
CA LEU A 67 3.91 0.51 -11.04
C LEU A 67 4.60 -0.67 -10.35
N VAL A 68 4.89 -1.76 -11.06
CA VAL A 68 5.55 -2.94 -10.48
C VAL A 68 6.91 -2.59 -9.83
N PRO A 69 7.83 -1.84 -10.49
CA PRO A 69 9.10 -1.45 -9.85
C PRO A 69 8.88 -0.57 -8.62
N VAL A 70 7.88 0.31 -8.65
CA VAL A 70 7.52 1.19 -7.54
C VAL A 70 7.09 0.34 -6.34
N ILE A 71 6.15 -0.59 -6.51
CA ILE A 71 5.71 -1.47 -5.42
C ILE A 71 6.87 -2.34 -4.93
N HIS A 72 7.68 -2.89 -5.83
CA HIS A 72 8.84 -3.69 -5.44
C HIS A 72 9.82 -2.89 -4.56
N SER A 73 10.04 -1.61 -4.87
CA SER A 73 10.92 -0.74 -4.09
C SER A 73 10.47 -0.56 -2.64
N LEU A 74 9.15 -0.61 -2.38
CA LEU A 74 8.59 -0.51 -1.02
C LEU A 74 9.11 -1.64 -0.10
N PHE A 75 9.51 -2.78 -0.68
CA PHE A 75 10.01 -3.95 0.05
C PHE A 75 11.53 -4.08 0.00
N LYS A 76 12.29 -3.07 -0.44
CA LYS A 76 13.75 -3.19 -0.67
C LYS A 76 14.57 -3.62 0.56
N HIS A 77 14.03 -3.43 1.77
CA HIS A 77 14.69 -3.79 3.02
C HIS A 77 14.33 -5.20 3.51
N TYR A 78 13.41 -5.89 2.84
CA TYR A 78 13.09 -7.28 3.13
C TYR A 78 14.22 -8.21 2.65
N PRO A 79 14.45 -9.36 3.29
CA PRO A 79 15.29 -10.43 2.75
C PRO A 79 15.01 -10.75 1.27
N ASP A 80 16.05 -11.11 0.51
CA ASP A 80 15.97 -11.38 -0.93
C ASP A 80 14.89 -12.41 -1.31
N ALA A 81 14.72 -13.47 -0.51
CA ALA A 81 13.68 -14.48 -0.73
C ALA A 81 12.26 -13.87 -0.71
N GLN A 82 12.01 -12.92 0.19
CA GLN A 82 10.73 -12.24 0.32
C GLN A 82 10.54 -11.20 -0.78
N GLN A 83 11.59 -10.47 -1.18
CA GLN A 83 11.52 -9.58 -2.35
C GLN A 83 11.16 -10.36 -3.62
N LYS A 84 11.79 -11.53 -3.83
CA LYS A 84 11.46 -12.44 -4.95
C LYS A 84 10.02 -12.94 -4.88
N LEU A 85 9.49 -13.21 -3.69
CA LEU A 85 8.08 -13.56 -3.51
C LEU A 85 7.17 -12.40 -3.93
N VAL A 86 7.44 -11.19 -3.45
CA VAL A 86 6.69 -9.98 -3.84
C VAL A 86 6.72 -9.80 -5.36
N GLN A 87 7.89 -9.91 -5.97
CA GLN A 87 8.03 -9.81 -7.43
C GLN A 87 7.18 -10.84 -8.17
N ARG A 88 7.19 -12.11 -7.74
CA ARG A 88 6.37 -13.18 -8.34
C ARG A 88 4.87 -12.88 -8.21
N ILE A 89 4.43 -12.41 -7.05
CA ILE A 89 3.03 -12.01 -6.83
C ILE A 89 2.66 -10.89 -7.82
N LEU A 90 3.48 -9.84 -7.91
CA LEU A 90 3.22 -8.70 -8.79
C LEU A 90 3.24 -9.06 -10.29
N GLN A 91 4.01 -10.08 -10.70
CA GLN A 91 4.07 -10.57 -12.07
C GLN A 91 2.94 -11.55 -12.43
N SER A 92 2.22 -12.07 -11.44
CA SER A 92 1.12 -13.00 -11.65
C SER A 92 -0.16 -12.28 -12.10
N SER A 93 -1.02 -12.99 -12.84
CA SER A 93 -2.42 -12.58 -12.99
C SER A 93 -3.21 -13.06 -11.77
N SER A 94 -3.96 -12.16 -11.13
CA SER A 94 -4.77 -12.49 -9.97
C SER A 94 -6.14 -11.82 -10.04
N SER A 95 -7.17 -12.56 -9.64
CA SER A 95 -8.54 -12.10 -9.47
C SER A 95 -8.90 -11.89 -8.00
N MET A 96 -7.93 -12.00 -7.08
CA MET A 96 -8.15 -11.90 -5.64
C MET A 96 -8.83 -10.59 -5.28
N ARG A 97 -10.00 -10.64 -4.63
CA ARG A 97 -10.78 -9.45 -4.28
C ARG A 97 -10.43 -8.96 -2.88
N LEU A 98 -10.73 -7.69 -2.61
CA LEU A 98 -10.47 -7.07 -1.31
C LEU A 98 -11.14 -7.81 -0.14
N GLN A 99 -12.31 -8.42 -0.37
CA GLN A 99 -13.00 -9.27 0.60
C GLN A 99 -12.18 -10.48 1.08
N HIS A 100 -11.17 -10.93 0.31
CA HIS A 100 -10.27 -12.02 0.71
C HIS A 100 -8.97 -11.49 1.31
N ILE A 101 -8.54 -10.29 0.90
CA ILE A 101 -7.33 -9.62 1.41
C ILE A 101 -7.58 -9.03 2.80
N GLY A 102 -8.77 -8.46 3.04
CA GLY A 102 -9.14 -7.82 4.31
C GLY A 102 -8.95 -8.74 5.53
N PRO A 103 -9.48 -9.98 5.53
CA PRO A 103 -9.26 -10.92 6.63
C PRO A 103 -7.77 -11.29 6.83
N GLN A 104 -6.98 -11.40 5.76
CA GLN A 104 -5.54 -11.66 5.86
C GLN A 104 -4.83 -10.47 6.50
N LEU A 105 -5.14 -9.25 6.05
CA LEU A 105 -4.60 -8.03 6.63
C LEU A 105 -5.00 -7.87 8.10
N PHE A 106 -6.24 -8.21 8.47
CA PHE A 106 -6.69 -8.24 9.86
C PHE A 106 -5.87 -9.21 10.69
N SER A 107 -5.62 -10.42 10.18
CA SER A 107 -4.86 -11.45 10.89
C SER A 107 -3.42 -11.03 11.20
N ILE A 108 -2.80 -10.22 10.34
CA ILE A 108 -1.44 -9.71 10.55
C ILE A 108 -1.40 -8.32 11.19
N SER A 109 -2.55 -7.66 11.41
CA SER A 109 -2.60 -6.24 11.81
C SER A 109 -1.85 -5.97 13.12
N HIS A 110 -1.89 -6.91 14.07
CA HIS A 110 -1.17 -6.84 15.35
C HIS A 110 0.36 -6.99 15.22
N LEU A 111 0.85 -7.52 14.10
CA LEU A 111 2.28 -7.61 13.78
C LEU A 111 2.81 -6.30 13.18
N LEU A 112 1.92 -5.43 12.73
CA LEU A 112 2.24 -4.16 12.13
C LEU A 112 2.16 -3.07 13.21
N ASP A 113 3.22 -2.30 13.39
CA ASP A 113 3.19 -1.16 14.29
C ASP A 113 2.31 -0.02 13.76
N GLN A 114 1.99 0.94 14.62
CA GLN A 114 1.14 2.08 14.24
C GLN A 114 1.75 2.89 13.08
N GLN A 115 3.07 2.95 12.99
CA GLN A 115 3.75 3.64 11.88
C GLN A 115 3.48 2.92 10.55
N THR A 116 3.54 1.59 10.54
CA THR A 116 3.25 0.74 9.38
C THR A 116 1.78 0.85 8.98
N HIS A 117 0.87 0.95 9.95
CA HIS A 117 -0.55 1.19 9.69
C HIS A 117 -0.79 2.50 8.93
N CYS A 118 -0.21 3.59 9.43
CA CYS A 118 -0.27 4.90 8.77
C CYS A 118 0.35 4.84 7.37
N TRP A 119 1.53 4.22 7.26
CA TRP A 119 2.24 4.05 6.00
C TRP A 119 1.40 3.30 4.96
N LEU A 120 0.74 2.20 5.34
CA LEU A 120 -0.12 1.42 4.43
C LEU A 120 -1.28 2.23 3.87
N ILE A 121 -1.93 3.04 4.71
CA ILE A 121 -3.01 3.92 4.27
C ILE A 121 -2.48 4.95 3.29
N GLN A 122 -1.34 5.58 3.60
CA GLN A 122 -0.71 6.58 2.72
C GLN A 122 -0.34 6.00 1.36
N GLN A 123 0.29 4.82 1.32
CA GLN A 123 0.64 4.16 0.05
C GLN A 123 -0.61 3.79 -0.75
N THR A 124 -1.64 3.27 -0.08
CA THR A 124 -2.89 2.88 -0.73
C THR A 124 -3.60 4.08 -1.36
N LEU A 125 -3.75 5.17 -0.60
CA LEU A 125 -4.34 6.41 -1.10
C LEU A 125 -3.58 6.97 -2.29
N SER A 126 -2.26 6.98 -2.22
CA SER A 126 -1.43 7.54 -3.28
C SER A 126 -1.51 6.71 -4.58
N LEU A 127 -1.57 5.39 -4.48
CA LEU A 127 -1.79 4.51 -5.63
C LEU A 127 -3.17 4.69 -6.26
N MET A 128 -4.23 4.74 -5.43
CA MET A 128 -5.60 4.95 -5.91
C MET A 128 -5.73 6.31 -6.60
N PHE A 129 -5.11 7.34 -6.04
CA PHE A 129 -5.08 8.67 -6.65
C PHE A 129 -4.33 8.65 -8.00
N PHE A 130 -3.12 8.08 -8.06
CA PHE A 130 -2.36 7.99 -9.31
C PHE A 130 -3.13 7.24 -10.40
N ARG A 131 -3.84 6.19 -10.01
CA ARG A 131 -4.71 5.38 -10.87
C ARG A 131 -6.06 6.06 -11.16
N GLN A 132 -6.31 7.25 -10.61
CA GLN A 132 -7.55 8.02 -10.76
C GLN A 132 -8.80 7.20 -10.41
N TRP A 133 -8.75 6.47 -9.30
CA TRP A 133 -9.90 5.72 -8.80
C TRP A 133 -11.04 6.66 -8.45
N SER A 134 -12.28 6.21 -8.64
CA SER A 134 -13.46 6.99 -8.28
C SER A 134 -13.63 7.09 -6.76
N ASP A 135 -14.36 8.12 -6.31
CA ASP A 135 -14.67 8.30 -4.89
C ASP A 135 -15.38 7.09 -4.26
N GLU A 136 -16.15 6.35 -5.04
CA GLU A 136 -16.81 5.11 -4.58
C GLU A 136 -15.76 4.01 -4.32
N GLN A 137 -14.85 3.80 -5.27
CA GLN A 137 -13.80 2.80 -5.13
C GLN A 137 -12.85 3.14 -3.97
N VAL A 138 -12.48 4.41 -3.83
CA VAL A 138 -11.66 4.89 -2.71
C VAL A 138 -12.34 4.63 -1.37
N ARG A 139 -13.63 4.98 -1.24
CA ARG A 139 -14.39 4.73 0.00
C ARG A 139 -14.49 3.25 0.33
N ASP A 140 -14.72 2.39 -0.66
CA ASP A 140 -14.78 0.94 -0.44
C ASP A 140 -13.45 0.37 0.07
N VAL A 141 -12.33 0.79 -0.52
CA VAL A 141 -11.00 0.36 -0.07
C VAL A 141 -10.70 0.85 1.34
N LEU A 142 -10.93 2.14 1.60
CA LEU A 142 -10.66 2.71 2.92
C LEU A 142 -11.50 2.07 4.01
N LYS A 143 -12.75 1.70 3.72
CA LYS A 143 -13.60 0.95 4.65
C LYS A 143 -13.00 -0.41 5.01
N HIS A 144 -12.53 -1.17 4.03
CA HIS A 144 -11.89 -2.46 4.29
C HIS A 144 -10.57 -2.31 5.05
N LEU A 145 -9.77 -1.29 4.71
CA LEU A 145 -8.53 -1.02 5.44
C LEU A 145 -8.79 -0.59 6.88
N SER A 146 -9.79 0.27 7.12
CA SER A 146 -10.12 0.72 8.47
C SER A 146 -10.58 -0.45 9.35
N GLN A 147 -11.35 -1.38 8.79
CA GLN A 147 -11.78 -2.58 9.48
C GLN A 147 -10.61 -3.54 9.75
N ALA A 148 -9.76 -3.78 8.73
CA ALA A 148 -8.65 -4.71 8.85
C ALA A 148 -7.55 -4.21 9.81
N LEU A 149 -7.23 -2.91 9.76
CA LEU A 149 -6.20 -2.30 10.60
C LEU A 149 -6.75 -1.80 11.95
N GLN A 150 -8.07 -1.93 12.19
CA GLN A 150 -8.76 -1.45 13.39
C GLN A 150 -8.55 0.06 13.63
N ILE A 151 -8.66 0.85 12.56
CA ILE A 151 -8.46 2.30 12.57
C ILE A 151 -9.83 2.98 12.53
N ASP A 152 -10.09 3.83 13.53
CA ASP A 152 -11.31 4.63 13.58
C ASP A 152 -11.29 5.79 12.55
N SER A 153 -12.47 6.40 12.36
CA SER A 153 -12.64 7.49 11.39
C SER A 153 -11.80 8.72 11.73
N ALA A 154 -11.61 9.05 13.01
CA ALA A 154 -10.84 10.21 13.43
C ALA A 154 -9.34 10.02 13.16
N HIS A 155 -8.83 8.81 13.37
CA HIS A 155 -7.46 8.44 13.03
C HIS A 155 -7.25 8.40 11.52
N MET A 156 -8.16 7.81 10.76
CA MET A 156 -8.12 7.84 9.29
C MET A 156 -8.09 9.28 8.75
N GLN A 157 -8.94 10.17 9.28
CA GLN A 157 -8.95 11.59 8.92
C GLN A 157 -7.63 12.28 9.25
N ARG A 158 -7.01 11.98 10.41
CA ARG A 158 -5.69 12.52 10.76
C ARG A 158 -4.61 12.07 9.79
N ILE A 159 -4.62 10.80 9.35
CA ILE A 159 -3.66 10.30 8.37
C ILE A 159 -3.84 11.04 7.04
N ILE A 160 -5.09 11.18 6.57
CA ILE A 160 -5.41 11.89 5.32
C ILE A 160 -5.03 13.38 5.43
N ALA A 161 -5.29 14.03 6.57
CA ALA A 161 -4.91 15.42 6.81
C ALA A 161 -3.38 15.58 6.84
N GLY A 162 -2.67 14.67 7.51
CA GLY A 162 -1.22 14.69 7.58
C GLY A 162 -0.53 14.49 6.22
N MET A 163 -1.19 13.87 5.23
CA MET A 163 -0.69 13.84 3.85
C MET A 163 -0.73 15.22 3.17
N LYS A 164 -1.60 16.13 3.63
CA LYS A 164 -1.67 17.53 3.16
C LYS A 164 -0.62 18.43 3.82
N ASP A 165 0.01 17.98 4.91
CA ASP A 165 0.95 18.81 5.69
C ASP A 165 2.44 18.46 5.43
N ILE A 166 2.75 17.55 4.49
CA ILE A 166 4.13 17.25 4.04
C ILE A 166 4.60 18.32 3.02
N HIS A 167 4.36 19.58 3.35
CA HIS A 167 4.75 20.77 2.59
C HIS A 167 6.07 21.36 3.10
#